data_AF-A0A165RMV8-F1
#
_entry.id   AF-A0A165RMV8-F1
#
_cell.length_a   1.000
_cell.length_b   1.000
_cell.length_c   1.000
_cell.angle_alpha   90.00
_cell.angle_beta   90.00
_cell.angle_gamma   90.00
#
_symmetry.space_group_name_H-M   'P 1'
#
loop_
_entity.id
_entity.type
_entity.pdbx_description
1 polymer ?
#
loop_
_entity_poly.entity_id
_entity_poly.type
_entity_poly.pdbx_seq_one_letter_code
_entity_poly.pdbx_strand_id
1 'polypeptide(L)'
;MPTVSIDVAHSQELVEFWSTKYKAAKDELDALKVELRTTGCSNEKLLLNEVLSTLKIDAQCRKTSDAKILDAITTSTESLRELRTHLSESEKENLELTKRVGSLEAERVTLSVQIQQFCLQSRMLAHEAEEHRTRTLASLFPATDFITVSSPVKLAQPYLIRNSLPPEFNGLHLYLVPRPPSYLPVRVPAPGKHGYWFYPPWVLPLDLEFELIVEVRETEWLYLGRYTSTMFEGGEMKLSEWLNLDEQTKSKHCMRVASQTAPPGSVPSLAAQAEVKRKYEVGEWSVPCYSLRCVGYNVTLFHALHAASVIQSNVKRRLDVLAESCRNDAAAQVVRESTCKEVIRESGSNKENVASRPKKKVKTERYTKSP
;
A
#
# COMPACT_ATOMS: atom_id res chain seq x y z
N MET A 1 65.12 -61.59 93.99
CA MET A 1 65.51 -60.47 93.10
C MET A 1 66.55 -59.65 93.86
N PRO A 2 67.69 -59.32 93.26
CA PRO A 2 68.99 -59.33 93.93
C PRO A 2 69.11 -58.27 95.04
N THR A 3 69.35 -58.73 96.25
CA THR A 3 69.70 -57.90 97.41
C THR A 3 71.16 -57.47 97.27
N VAL A 4 71.37 -56.22 96.85
CA VAL A 4 72.68 -55.57 96.85
C VAL A 4 72.99 -55.16 98.29
N SER A 5 73.94 -55.84 98.94
CA SER A 5 74.44 -55.46 100.26
C SER A 5 75.27 -54.19 100.15
N ILE A 6 74.69 -53.06 100.52
CA ILE A 6 75.39 -51.78 100.59
C ILE A 6 76.14 -51.75 101.92
N ASP A 7 77.46 -51.74 101.83
CA ASP A 7 78.40 -51.65 102.94
C ASP A 7 78.18 -50.32 103.70
N VAL A 8 77.94 -50.40 105.01
CA VAL A 8 77.46 -49.28 105.87
C VAL A 8 78.47 -48.13 105.96
N ALA A 9 79.71 -48.33 105.50
CA ALA A 9 80.73 -47.30 105.41
C ALA A 9 80.62 -46.39 104.16
N HIS A 10 79.90 -46.80 103.09
CA HIS A 10 79.83 -46.07 101.81
C HIS A 10 78.44 -45.47 101.50
N SER A 11 77.44 -45.65 102.37
CA SER A 11 76.07 -45.15 102.14
C SER A 11 75.96 -43.62 102.29
N GLN A 12 76.83 -42.99 103.07
CA GLN A 12 76.76 -41.55 103.32
C GLN A 12 77.29 -40.73 102.13
N GLU A 13 78.39 -41.17 101.51
CA GLU A 13 78.95 -40.53 100.31
C GLU A 13 78.02 -40.64 99.10
N LEU A 14 77.29 -41.77 98.98
CA LEU A 14 76.34 -41.96 97.87
C LEU A 14 75.13 -41.02 98.00
N VAL A 15 74.62 -40.83 99.21
CA VAL A 15 73.50 -39.92 99.49
C VAL A 15 73.93 -38.46 99.26
N GLU A 16 75.14 -38.08 99.69
CA GLU A 16 75.69 -36.75 99.43
C GLU A 16 75.90 -36.52 97.93
N PHE A 17 76.47 -37.48 97.20
CA PHE A 17 76.65 -37.39 95.75
C PHE A 17 75.32 -37.22 94.99
N TRP A 18 74.31 -38.04 95.29
CA TRP A 18 73.00 -37.94 94.64
C TRP A 18 72.22 -36.69 95.06
N SER A 19 72.34 -36.24 96.31
CA SER A 19 71.73 -34.97 96.74
C SER A 19 72.34 -33.77 96.00
N THR A 20 73.65 -33.79 95.78
CA THR A 20 74.37 -32.72 95.06
C THR A 20 74.03 -32.75 93.58
N LYS A 21 73.95 -33.93 92.96
CA LYS A 21 73.52 -34.11 91.56
C LYS A 21 72.06 -33.71 91.35
N TYR A 22 71.17 -34.06 92.28
CA TYR A 22 69.76 -33.66 92.20
C TYR A 22 69.60 -32.15 92.38
N LYS A 23 70.37 -31.53 93.28
CA LYS A 23 70.34 -30.09 93.50
C LYS A 23 70.86 -29.35 92.26
N ALA A 24 71.98 -29.78 91.67
CA ALA A 24 72.50 -29.21 90.43
C ALA A 24 71.52 -29.35 89.25
N ALA A 25 70.89 -30.51 89.07
CA ALA A 25 69.90 -30.72 88.02
C ALA A 25 68.62 -29.89 88.25
N LYS A 26 68.23 -29.69 89.50
CA LYS A 26 67.10 -28.83 89.87
C LYS A 26 67.42 -27.36 89.62
N ASP A 27 68.60 -26.91 89.98
CA ASP A 27 69.07 -25.55 89.75
C ASP A 27 69.20 -25.26 88.24
N GLU A 28 69.64 -26.23 87.44
CA GLU A 28 69.69 -26.15 85.97
C GLU A 28 68.28 -26.12 85.34
N LEU A 29 67.35 -26.94 85.84
CA LEU A 29 65.94 -26.91 85.41
C LEU A 29 65.26 -25.58 85.74
N ASP A 30 65.53 -25.04 86.94
CA ASP A 30 64.97 -23.77 87.37
C ASP A 30 65.63 -22.59 86.62
N ALA A 31 66.92 -22.69 86.27
CA ALA A 31 67.59 -21.73 85.37
C ALA A 31 66.97 -21.74 83.96
N LEU A 32 66.72 -22.93 83.37
CA LEU A 32 66.06 -23.06 82.07
C LEU A 32 64.61 -22.55 82.07
N LYS A 33 63.87 -22.72 83.17
CA LYS A 33 62.51 -22.14 83.32
C LYS A 33 62.53 -20.62 83.43
N VAL A 34 63.56 -20.04 84.05
CA VAL A 34 63.74 -18.59 84.11
C VAL A 34 64.11 -18.07 82.72
N GLU A 35 65.01 -18.75 82.00
CA GLU A 35 65.43 -18.39 80.65
C GLU A 35 64.27 -18.44 79.63
N LEU A 36 63.37 -19.42 79.72
CA LEU A 36 62.15 -19.52 78.91
C LEU A 36 61.10 -18.44 79.25
N ARG A 37 61.16 -17.85 80.44
CA ARG A 37 60.31 -16.73 80.86
C ARG A 37 60.91 -15.37 80.50
N THR A 38 62.24 -15.26 80.39
CA THR A 38 62.94 -14.02 80.03
C THR A 38 63.17 -13.87 78.53
N THR A 39 63.24 -14.95 77.76
CA THR A 39 63.23 -14.90 76.29
C THR A 39 61.80 -14.73 75.76
N GLY A 40 61.32 -13.48 75.81
CA GLY A 40 60.61 -12.85 74.68
C GLY A 40 59.32 -13.48 74.11
N CYS A 41 58.67 -14.45 74.76
CA CYS A 41 57.47 -15.09 74.20
C CYS A 41 56.19 -14.21 74.24
N SER A 42 56.31 -12.95 74.67
CA SER A 42 55.20 -11.97 74.70
C SER A 42 54.93 -11.32 73.34
N ASN A 43 55.97 -11.01 72.55
CA ASN A 43 55.81 -10.37 71.24
C ASN A 43 55.33 -11.37 70.18
N GLU A 44 55.83 -12.59 70.19
CA GLU A 44 55.40 -13.64 69.26
C GLU A 44 53.94 -14.07 69.47
N LYS A 45 53.47 -14.13 70.73
CA LYS A 45 52.05 -14.42 71.04
C LYS A 45 51.12 -13.28 70.59
N LEU A 46 51.55 -12.03 70.72
CA LEU A 46 50.78 -10.89 70.21
C LEU A 46 50.71 -10.93 68.67
N LEU A 47 51.83 -11.21 68.00
CA LEU A 47 51.91 -11.32 66.54
C LEU A 47 51.08 -12.50 66.00
N LEU A 48 51.10 -13.65 66.70
CA LEU A 48 50.26 -14.80 66.37
C LEU A 48 48.77 -14.48 66.53
N ASN A 49 48.38 -13.79 67.60
CA ASN A 49 46.99 -13.37 67.80
C ASN A 49 46.55 -12.34 66.74
N GLU A 50 47.42 -11.43 66.33
CA GLU A 50 47.16 -10.47 65.26
C GLU A 50 47.00 -11.17 63.90
N VAL A 51 47.87 -12.12 63.57
CA VAL A 51 47.74 -12.97 62.37
C VAL A 51 46.47 -13.82 62.40
N LEU A 52 46.11 -14.40 63.56
CA LEU A 52 44.85 -15.13 63.71
C LEU A 52 43.63 -14.22 63.55
N SER A 53 43.69 -12.99 64.05
CA SER A 53 42.62 -12.01 63.94
C SER A 53 42.40 -11.55 62.48
N THR A 54 43.49 -11.28 61.76
CA THR A 54 43.47 -10.91 60.34
C THR A 54 42.99 -12.08 59.48
N LEU A 55 43.47 -13.31 59.73
CA LEU A 55 42.95 -14.53 59.09
C LEU A 55 41.46 -14.72 59.34
N LYS A 56 40.97 -14.42 60.56
CA LYS A 56 39.55 -14.53 60.89
C LYS A 56 38.70 -13.49 60.17
N ILE A 57 39.19 -12.25 60.07
CA ILE A 57 38.55 -11.18 59.28
C ILE A 57 38.54 -11.56 57.80
N ASP A 58 39.67 -12.02 57.25
CA ASP A 58 39.77 -12.46 55.85
C ASP A 58 38.87 -13.66 55.56
N ALA A 59 38.81 -14.65 56.46
CA ALA A 59 37.90 -15.79 56.32
C ALA A 59 36.43 -15.34 56.32
N GLN A 60 36.07 -14.35 57.14
CA GLN A 60 34.73 -13.79 57.17
C GLN A 60 34.44 -12.97 55.90
N CYS A 61 35.37 -12.14 55.45
CA CYS A 61 35.28 -11.40 54.20
C CYS A 61 35.08 -12.34 53.00
N ARG A 62 35.89 -13.41 52.91
CA ARG A 62 35.75 -14.46 51.89
C ARG A 62 34.38 -15.11 51.94
N LYS A 63 33.89 -15.52 53.11
CA LYS A 63 32.53 -16.08 53.26
C LYS A 63 31.45 -15.13 52.72
N THR A 64 31.54 -13.83 53.00
CA THR A 64 30.55 -12.87 52.50
C THR A 64 30.69 -12.61 51.00
N SER A 65 31.91 -12.62 50.45
CA SER A 65 32.17 -12.52 49.01
C SER A 65 31.64 -13.75 48.28
N ASP A 66 31.94 -14.94 48.79
CA ASP A 66 31.49 -16.22 48.23
C ASP A 66 29.97 -16.31 48.25
N ALA A 67 29.32 -15.85 49.33
CA ALA A 67 27.86 -15.77 49.40
C ALA A 67 27.27 -14.84 48.32
N LYS A 68 27.87 -13.68 48.07
CA LYS A 68 27.45 -12.76 47.01
C LYS A 68 27.68 -13.34 45.61
N ILE A 69 28.78 -14.05 45.40
CA ILE A 69 29.07 -14.73 44.14
C ILE A 69 28.03 -15.83 43.89
N LEU A 70 27.71 -16.63 44.92
CA LEU A 70 26.68 -17.65 44.83
C LEU A 70 25.31 -17.05 44.50
N ASP A 71 24.93 -15.95 45.15
CA ASP A 71 23.68 -15.23 44.88
C ASP A 71 23.61 -14.66 43.45
N ALA A 72 24.72 -14.10 42.96
CA ALA A 72 24.83 -13.65 41.57
C ALA A 72 24.75 -14.81 40.57
N ILE A 73 25.36 -15.96 40.89
CA ILE A 73 25.26 -17.18 40.08
C ILE A 73 23.83 -17.67 40.06
N THR A 74 23.14 -17.76 41.21
CA THR A 74 21.75 -18.23 41.27
C THR A 74 20.83 -17.32 40.47
N THR A 75 20.94 -16.00 40.65
CA THR A 75 20.15 -15.01 39.88
C THR A 75 20.42 -15.13 38.38
N SER A 76 21.69 -15.23 37.98
CA SER A 76 22.07 -15.42 36.57
C SER A 76 21.52 -16.72 35.98
N THR A 77 21.57 -17.83 36.73
CA THR A 77 21.01 -19.11 36.28
C THR A 77 19.49 -19.08 36.15
N GLU A 78 18.80 -18.31 36.97
CA GLU A 78 17.35 -18.10 36.89
C GLU A 78 16.99 -17.27 35.66
N SER A 79 17.66 -16.13 35.44
CA SER A 79 17.45 -15.32 34.23
C SER A 79 17.76 -16.09 32.94
N LEU A 80 18.79 -16.95 32.93
CA LEU A 80 19.08 -17.83 31.79
C LEU A 80 17.98 -18.87 31.57
N ARG A 81 17.34 -19.35 32.64
CA ARG A 81 16.21 -20.27 32.54
C ARG A 81 15.00 -19.56 31.92
N GLU A 82 14.66 -18.37 32.40
CA GLU A 82 13.58 -17.54 31.86
C GLU A 82 13.81 -17.17 30.39
N LEU A 83 15.03 -16.80 30.02
CA LEU A 83 15.37 -16.49 28.63
C LEU A 83 15.19 -17.72 27.72
N ARG A 84 15.54 -18.92 28.21
CA ARG A 84 15.34 -20.17 27.47
C ARG A 84 13.86 -20.52 27.31
N THR A 85 13.04 -20.30 28.34
CA THR A 85 11.59 -20.54 28.21
C THR A 85 10.97 -19.59 27.20
N HIS A 86 11.31 -18.30 27.26
CA HIS A 86 10.85 -17.31 26.28
C HIS A 86 11.33 -17.59 24.86
N LEU A 87 12.58 -18.02 24.67
CA LEU A 87 13.07 -18.40 23.36
C LEU A 87 12.28 -19.59 22.81
N SER A 88 12.02 -20.61 23.62
CA SER A 88 11.24 -21.78 23.22
C SER A 88 9.79 -21.43 22.88
N GLU A 89 9.16 -20.53 23.64
CA GLU A 89 7.82 -20.02 23.35
C GLU A 89 7.79 -19.25 22.03
N SER A 90 8.75 -18.35 21.80
CA SER A 90 8.87 -17.58 20.57
C SER A 90 9.13 -18.47 19.34
N GLU A 91 9.96 -19.51 19.48
CA GLU A 91 10.18 -20.50 18.42
C GLU A 91 8.89 -21.25 18.07
N LYS A 92 8.09 -21.62 19.08
CA LYS A 92 6.79 -22.28 18.88
C LYS A 92 5.80 -21.35 18.17
N GLU A 93 5.70 -20.10 18.59
CA GLU A 93 4.85 -19.10 17.93
C GLU A 93 5.28 -18.85 16.49
N ASN A 94 6.58 -18.76 16.23
CA ASN A 94 7.12 -18.58 14.87
C ASN A 94 6.76 -19.78 13.96
N LEU A 95 6.88 -20.99 14.47
CA LEU A 95 6.46 -22.20 13.76
C LEU A 95 4.95 -22.17 13.44
N GLU A 96 4.11 -21.75 14.40
CA GLU A 96 2.67 -21.64 14.21
C GLU A 96 2.31 -20.56 13.18
N LEU A 97 2.93 -19.38 13.26
CA LEU A 97 2.75 -18.29 12.31
C LEU A 97 3.18 -18.70 10.90
N THR A 98 4.32 -19.37 10.76
CA THR A 98 4.81 -19.89 9.48
C THR A 98 3.79 -20.86 8.87
N LYS A 99 3.24 -21.77 9.68
CA LYS A 99 2.18 -22.69 9.24
C LYS A 99 0.92 -21.94 8.80
N ARG A 100 0.50 -20.92 9.56
CA ARG A 100 -0.70 -20.11 9.24
C ARG A 100 -0.53 -19.32 7.94
N VAL A 101 0.64 -18.71 7.74
CA VAL A 101 0.96 -17.99 6.50
C VAL A 101 0.93 -18.95 5.32
N GLY A 102 1.57 -20.12 5.42
CA GLY A 102 1.53 -21.12 4.35
C GLY A 102 0.10 -21.58 3.99
N SER A 103 -0.78 -21.73 5.00
CA SER A 103 -2.19 -22.05 4.77
C SER A 103 -2.94 -20.93 4.05
N LEU A 104 -2.74 -19.68 4.45
CA LEU A 104 -3.39 -18.52 3.83
C LEU A 104 -2.88 -18.28 2.41
N GLU A 105 -1.60 -18.54 2.14
CA GLU A 105 -1.03 -18.46 0.80
C GLU A 105 -1.63 -19.52 -0.13
N ALA A 106 -1.77 -20.76 0.35
CA ALA A 106 -2.43 -21.83 -0.41
C ALA A 106 -3.90 -21.49 -0.72
N GLU A 107 -4.64 -20.94 0.25
CA GLU A 107 -6.02 -20.48 0.05
C GLU A 107 -6.08 -19.33 -0.97
N ARG A 108 -5.22 -18.33 -0.84
CA ARG A 108 -5.12 -17.21 -1.78
C ARG A 108 -4.87 -17.68 -3.21
N VAL A 109 -3.95 -18.63 -3.41
CA VAL A 109 -3.67 -19.21 -4.74
C VAL A 109 -4.91 -19.89 -5.29
N THR A 110 -5.61 -20.68 -4.47
CA THR A 110 -6.84 -21.37 -4.86
C THR A 110 -7.95 -20.39 -5.26
N LEU A 111 -8.21 -19.37 -4.44
CA LEU A 111 -9.20 -18.33 -4.72
C LEU A 111 -8.83 -17.52 -5.98
N SER A 112 -7.55 -17.23 -6.17
CA SER A 112 -7.08 -16.54 -7.38
C SER A 112 -7.38 -17.34 -8.65
N VAL A 113 -7.16 -18.66 -8.63
CA VAL A 113 -7.49 -19.55 -9.77
C VAL A 113 -9.00 -19.56 -10.01
N GLN A 114 -9.80 -19.64 -8.95
CA GLN A 114 -11.27 -19.61 -9.07
C GLN A 114 -11.77 -18.29 -9.66
N ILE A 115 -11.26 -17.14 -9.20
CA ILE A 115 -11.61 -15.82 -9.75
C ILE A 115 -11.26 -15.75 -11.25
N GLN A 116 -10.10 -16.28 -11.65
CA GLN A 116 -9.72 -16.32 -13.07
C GLN A 116 -10.67 -17.18 -13.90
N GLN A 117 -11.08 -18.35 -13.38
CA GLN A 117 -12.07 -19.22 -14.03
C GLN A 117 -13.43 -18.53 -14.16
N PHE A 118 -13.92 -17.86 -13.11
CA PHE A 118 -15.16 -17.09 -13.16
C PHE A 118 -15.10 -15.94 -14.16
N CYS A 119 -13.97 -15.20 -14.20
CA CYS A 119 -13.76 -14.16 -15.20
C CYS A 119 -13.82 -14.72 -16.63
N LEU A 120 -13.23 -15.89 -16.87
CA LEU A 120 -13.27 -16.54 -18.17
C LEU A 120 -14.70 -16.96 -18.55
N GLN A 121 -15.40 -17.65 -17.65
CA GLN A 121 -16.79 -18.08 -17.87
C GLN A 121 -17.71 -16.87 -18.13
N SER A 122 -17.56 -15.80 -17.37
CA SER A 122 -18.30 -14.56 -17.58
C SER A 122 -18.09 -13.99 -18.98
N ARG A 123 -16.84 -13.96 -19.48
CA ARG A 123 -16.55 -13.48 -20.84
C ARG A 123 -17.16 -14.38 -21.91
N MET A 124 -17.12 -15.69 -21.73
CA MET A 124 -17.75 -16.64 -22.68
C MET A 124 -19.26 -16.43 -22.74
N LEU A 125 -19.93 -16.32 -21.60
CA LEU A 125 -21.38 -16.06 -21.54
C LEU A 125 -21.74 -14.68 -22.11
N ALA A 126 -20.91 -13.67 -21.90
CA ALA A 126 -21.10 -12.35 -22.49
C ALA A 126 -21.01 -12.40 -24.03
N HIS A 127 -20.03 -13.15 -24.55
CA HIS A 127 -19.88 -13.37 -25.99
C HIS A 127 -21.07 -14.15 -26.58
N GLU A 128 -21.52 -15.22 -25.92
CA GLU A 128 -22.69 -15.99 -26.34
C GLU A 128 -23.96 -15.12 -26.40
N ALA A 129 -24.16 -14.24 -25.42
CA ALA A 129 -25.26 -13.27 -25.42
C ALA A 129 -25.16 -12.29 -26.61
N GLU A 130 -23.96 -11.83 -26.96
CA GLU A 130 -23.71 -10.99 -28.12
C GLU A 130 -24.00 -11.70 -29.44
N GLU A 131 -23.53 -12.93 -29.60
CA GLU A 131 -23.82 -13.75 -30.78
C GLU A 131 -25.31 -14.06 -30.90
N HIS A 132 -25.98 -14.38 -29.79
CA HIS A 132 -27.42 -14.64 -29.77
C HIS A 132 -28.20 -13.42 -30.27
N ARG A 133 -27.89 -12.22 -29.76
CA ARG A 133 -28.53 -10.97 -30.22
C ARG A 133 -28.24 -10.70 -31.69
N THR A 134 -27.01 -10.90 -32.13
CA THR A 134 -26.62 -10.70 -33.53
C THR A 134 -27.38 -11.64 -34.47
N ARG A 135 -27.49 -12.93 -34.12
CA ARG A 135 -28.28 -13.92 -34.86
C ARG A 135 -29.76 -13.57 -34.90
N THR A 136 -30.31 -13.14 -33.76
CA THR A 136 -31.71 -12.73 -33.65
C THR A 136 -32.01 -11.48 -34.48
N LEU A 137 -31.11 -10.48 -34.49
CA LEU A 137 -31.28 -9.31 -35.35
C LEU A 137 -31.18 -9.65 -36.83
N ALA A 138 -30.30 -10.57 -37.21
CA ALA A 138 -30.17 -11.05 -38.58
C ALA A 138 -31.40 -11.84 -39.06
N SER A 139 -32.14 -12.49 -38.14
CA SER A 139 -33.42 -13.14 -38.49
C SER A 139 -34.59 -12.16 -38.55
N LEU A 140 -34.55 -11.09 -37.75
CA LEU A 140 -35.59 -10.05 -37.73
C LEU A 140 -35.47 -9.08 -38.91
N PHE A 141 -34.25 -8.77 -39.35
CA PHE A 141 -33.99 -7.76 -40.37
C PHE A 141 -33.14 -8.36 -41.51
N PRO A 142 -33.61 -8.29 -42.77
CA PRO A 142 -32.82 -8.72 -43.92
C PRO A 142 -31.48 -7.99 -44.01
N ALA A 143 -30.44 -8.66 -44.52
CA ALA A 143 -29.14 -8.03 -44.70
C ALA A 143 -29.22 -6.82 -45.64
N THR A 144 -28.51 -5.75 -45.28
CA THR A 144 -28.46 -4.49 -46.01
C THR A 144 -27.08 -4.26 -46.61
N ASP A 145 -26.97 -4.04 -47.92
CA ASP A 145 -25.68 -3.80 -48.59
C ASP A 145 -25.63 -2.40 -49.20
N PHE A 146 -25.70 -1.39 -48.33
CA PHE A 146 -25.75 0.01 -48.76
C PHE A 146 -24.37 0.65 -49.01
N ILE A 147 -23.26 0.04 -48.55
CA ILE A 147 -21.99 0.76 -48.37
C ILE A 147 -20.77 -0.04 -48.81
N THR A 148 -19.87 0.64 -49.53
CA THR A 148 -18.53 0.18 -49.91
C THR A 148 -17.38 0.95 -49.23
N VAL A 149 -17.62 2.16 -48.69
CA VAL A 149 -16.57 2.99 -48.07
C VAL A 149 -17.09 3.67 -46.80
N SER A 150 -16.37 3.50 -45.69
CA SER A 150 -16.58 4.25 -44.46
C SER A 150 -15.25 4.62 -43.83
N SER A 151 -15.08 5.88 -43.42
CA SER A 151 -13.90 6.35 -42.69
C SER A 151 -14.31 7.25 -41.53
N PRO A 152 -13.64 7.14 -40.37
CA PRO A 152 -13.87 8.05 -39.25
C PRO A 152 -13.52 9.51 -39.59
N VAL A 153 -14.25 10.44 -38.99
CA VAL A 153 -13.99 11.89 -39.01
C VAL A 153 -13.41 12.36 -37.68
N LYS A 154 -12.49 13.32 -37.72
CA LYS A 154 -11.91 13.92 -36.49
C LYS A 154 -12.71 15.14 -36.06
N LEU A 155 -13.44 15.02 -34.97
CA LEU A 155 -14.26 16.10 -34.40
C LEU A 155 -13.80 16.39 -32.98
N ALA A 156 -13.12 17.54 -32.81
CA ALA A 156 -12.67 17.98 -31.50
C ALA A 156 -13.84 18.42 -30.59
N GLN A 157 -14.87 19.01 -31.20
CA GLN A 157 -16.06 19.49 -30.50
C GLN A 157 -17.31 18.95 -31.21
N PRO A 158 -17.67 17.67 -30.94
CA PRO A 158 -18.76 16.98 -31.63
C PRO A 158 -20.10 17.74 -31.52
N TYR A 159 -20.36 18.39 -30.39
CA TYR A 159 -21.57 19.17 -30.15
C TYR A 159 -21.70 20.42 -31.04
N LEU A 160 -20.60 20.92 -31.62
CA LEU A 160 -20.62 22.06 -32.54
C LEU A 160 -20.77 21.65 -34.01
N ILE A 161 -20.82 20.35 -34.31
CA ILE A 161 -20.87 19.89 -35.70
C ILE A 161 -22.08 20.44 -36.45
N ARG A 162 -23.21 20.59 -35.77
CA ARG A 162 -24.45 21.12 -36.35
C ARG A 162 -24.26 22.54 -36.91
N ASN A 163 -23.41 23.35 -36.28
CA ASN A 163 -23.10 24.71 -36.75
C ASN A 163 -22.15 24.72 -37.96
N SER A 164 -21.45 23.61 -38.20
CA SER A 164 -20.48 23.45 -39.29
C SER A 164 -21.06 22.71 -40.49
N LEU A 165 -22.27 22.15 -40.37
CA LEU A 165 -22.95 21.43 -41.44
C LEU A 165 -23.73 22.41 -42.33
N PRO A 166 -23.88 22.10 -43.64
CA PRO A 166 -24.75 22.86 -44.53
C PRO A 166 -26.19 22.95 -44.01
N PRO A 167 -26.91 24.06 -44.28
CA PRO A 167 -28.27 24.30 -43.77
C PRO A 167 -29.30 23.22 -44.14
N GLU A 168 -29.09 22.50 -45.25
CA GLU A 168 -29.93 21.38 -45.68
C GLU A 168 -30.02 20.24 -44.65
N PHE A 169 -29.05 20.13 -43.74
CA PHE A 169 -29.04 19.12 -42.68
C PHE A 169 -29.66 19.58 -41.36
N ASN A 170 -30.15 20.83 -41.27
CA ASN A 170 -30.70 21.38 -40.03
C ASN A 170 -31.94 20.62 -39.52
N GLY A 171 -32.70 20.00 -40.42
CA GLY A 171 -33.87 19.19 -40.10
C GLY A 171 -33.57 17.76 -39.69
N LEU A 172 -32.32 17.29 -39.78
CA LEU A 172 -31.97 15.92 -39.42
C LEU A 172 -31.78 15.75 -37.91
N HIS A 173 -32.26 14.62 -37.39
CA HIS A 173 -31.97 14.18 -36.03
C HIS A 173 -30.58 13.52 -35.99
N LEU A 174 -29.56 14.27 -35.59
CA LEU A 174 -28.20 13.75 -35.43
C LEU A 174 -27.97 13.29 -33.99
N TYR A 175 -27.66 12.01 -33.79
CA TYR A 175 -27.27 11.47 -32.50
C TYR A 175 -25.79 11.12 -32.48
N LEU A 176 -25.06 11.84 -31.61
CA LEU A 176 -23.65 11.61 -31.35
C LEU A 176 -23.52 10.81 -30.06
N VAL A 177 -23.08 9.55 -30.18
CA VAL A 177 -22.94 8.64 -29.04
C VAL A 177 -21.45 8.46 -28.72
N PRO A 178 -20.98 8.94 -27.55
CA PRO A 178 -19.61 8.71 -27.11
C PRO A 178 -19.34 7.24 -26.85
N ARG A 179 -18.06 6.87 -26.80
CA ARG A 179 -17.65 5.51 -26.41
C ARG A 179 -17.71 5.31 -24.89
N PRO A 180 -17.68 4.05 -24.42
CA PRO A 180 -17.27 3.74 -23.07
C PRO A 180 -15.93 4.42 -22.74
N PRO A 181 -15.79 5.08 -21.57
CA PRO A 181 -16.64 4.90 -20.40
C PRO A 181 -17.80 5.90 -20.27
N SER A 182 -17.93 6.86 -21.19
CA SER A 182 -18.96 7.90 -21.08
C SER A 182 -20.37 7.35 -21.29
N TYR A 183 -20.50 6.23 -22.01
CA TYR A 183 -21.76 5.59 -22.37
C TYR A 183 -21.65 4.07 -22.35
N LEU A 184 -22.81 3.41 -22.38
CA LEU A 184 -22.87 1.96 -22.57
C LEU A 184 -22.55 1.60 -24.04
N PRO A 185 -22.13 0.35 -24.30
CA PRO A 185 -21.75 -0.07 -25.63
C PRO A 185 -22.88 0.06 -26.67
N VAL A 186 -22.53 0.59 -27.84
CA VAL A 186 -23.30 0.50 -29.08
C VAL A 186 -22.64 -0.55 -29.97
N ARG A 187 -23.44 -1.43 -30.57
CA ARG A 187 -22.96 -2.61 -31.29
C ARG A 187 -23.61 -2.64 -32.67
N VAL A 188 -22.84 -2.15 -33.63
CA VAL A 188 -23.19 -2.13 -35.05
C VAL A 188 -21.97 -2.67 -35.79
N PRO A 189 -22.09 -3.80 -36.52
CA PRO A 189 -20.93 -4.53 -37.05
C PRO A 189 -20.20 -3.76 -38.15
N ALA A 190 -20.95 -2.99 -38.95
CA ALA A 190 -20.41 -2.09 -39.96
C ALA A 190 -21.42 -0.97 -40.24
N PRO A 191 -20.99 0.16 -40.81
CA PRO A 191 -21.92 1.19 -41.28
C PRO A 191 -22.97 0.60 -42.23
N GLY A 192 -24.19 1.12 -42.16
CA GLY A 192 -25.31 0.65 -42.98
C GLY A 192 -25.89 -0.70 -42.58
N LYS A 193 -25.40 -1.33 -41.49
CA LYS A 193 -25.90 -2.62 -40.99
C LYS A 193 -26.78 -2.44 -39.76
N HIS A 194 -27.69 -3.38 -39.55
CA HIS A 194 -28.48 -3.45 -38.32
C HIS A 194 -27.59 -3.68 -37.09
N GLY A 195 -28.07 -3.30 -35.91
CA GLY A 195 -27.35 -3.50 -34.67
C GLY A 195 -28.24 -3.26 -33.45
N TYR A 196 -27.61 -2.89 -32.33
CA TYR A 196 -28.32 -2.57 -31.09
C TYR A 196 -27.48 -1.65 -30.20
N TRP A 197 -28.13 -1.08 -29.19
CA TRP A 197 -27.49 -0.29 -28.16
C TRP A 197 -28.19 -0.49 -26.81
N PHE A 198 -27.48 -0.19 -25.72
CA PHE A 198 -28.00 -0.32 -24.37
C PHE A 198 -28.28 1.04 -23.75
N TYR A 199 -29.48 1.18 -23.17
CA TYR A 199 -29.91 2.37 -22.43
C TYR A 199 -29.54 3.71 -23.12
N PRO A 200 -30.14 4.00 -24.29
CA PRO A 200 -29.92 5.27 -24.96
C PRO A 200 -30.28 6.42 -24.00
N PRO A 201 -29.53 7.53 -24.01
CA PRO A 201 -29.80 8.66 -23.10
C PRO A 201 -31.10 9.39 -23.40
N TRP A 202 -31.71 9.12 -24.56
CA TRP A 202 -32.95 9.74 -25.01
C TRP A 202 -34.02 8.68 -25.15
N VAL A 203 -35.23 9.01 -24.72
CA VAL A 203 -36.43 8.27 -25.10
C VAL A 203 -36.76 8.70 -26.52
N LEU A 204 -36.48 7.85 -27.50
CA LEU A 204 -36.80 8.11 -28.90
C LEU A 204 -38.26 7.75 -29.15
N PRO A 205 -39.03 8.59 -29.86
CA PRO A 205 -40.31 8.18 -30.39
C PRO A 205 -40.16 6.93 -31.26
N LEU A 206 -41.15 6.05 -31.20
CA LEU A 206 -41.26 4.93 -32.13
C LEU A 206 -41.25 5.49 -33.56
N ASP A 207 -40.50 4.82 -34.44
CA ASP A 207 -40.37 5.17 -35.86
C ASP A 207 -39.68 6.51 -36.19
N LEU A 208 -39.10 7.20 -35.20
CA LEU A 208 -38.25 8.36 -35.50
C LEU A 208 -36.99 7.89 -36.24
N GLU A 209 -36.81 8.37 -37.47
CA GLU A 209 -35.57 8.20 -38.20
C GLU A 209 -34.51 9.19 -37.71
N PHE A 210 -33.30 8.70 -37.51
CA PHE A 210 -32.19 9.52 -37.07
C PHE A 210 -30.85 9.05 -37.64
N GLU A 211 -29.90 9.98 -37.70
CA GLU A 211 -28.54 9.75 -38.18
C GLU A 211 -27.63 9.43 -36.98
N LEU A 212 -27.03 8.24 -36.98
CA LEU A 212 -26.23 7.74 -35.87
C LEU A 212 -24.74 7.93 -36.15
N ILE A 213 -24.06 8.63 -35.25
CA ILE A 213 -22.62 8.91 -35.30
C ILE A 213 -22.02 8.46 -33.98
N VAL A 214 -21.07 7.54 -34.00
CA VAL A 214 -20.48 6.95 -32.79
C VAL A 214 -19.02 7.32 -32.66
N GLU A 215 -18.56 7.57 -31.45
CA GLU A 215 -17.13 7.74 -31.18
C GLU A 215 -16.44 6.37 -31.21
N VAL A 216 -15.43 6.20 -32.06
CA VAL A 216 -14.65 4.96 -32.18
C VAL A 216 -13.33 5.07 -31.42
N ARG A 217 -12.70 6.25 -31.45
CA ARG A 217 -11.53 6.62 -30.64
C ARG A 217 -11.71 8.05 -30.15
N GLU A 218 -10.86 8.46 -29.21
CA GLU A 218 -10.90 9.83 -28.70
C GLU A 218 -10.87 10.85 -29.85
N THR A 219 -11.93 11.65 -29.98
CA THR A 219 -12.18 12.63 -31.06
C THR A 219 -12.37 12.04 -32.47
N GLU A 220 -12.35 10.73 -32.66
CA GLU A 220 -12.64 10.06 -33.94
C GLU A 220 -14.04 9.48 -33.93
N TRP A 221 -14.87 9.96 -34.85
CA TRP A 221 -16.29 9.65 -34.93
C TRP A 221 -16.61 8.95 -36.25
N LEU A 222 -17.42 7.92 -36.21
CA LEU A 222 -17.84 7.15 -37.36
C LEU A 222 -19.33 7.32 -37.58
N TYR A 223 -19.71 7.80 -38.77
CA TYR A 223 -21.10 7.81 -39.18
C TYR A 223 -21.54 6.39 -39.56
N LEU A 224 -22.53 5.87 -38.85
CA LEU A 224 -23.02 4.50 -39.03
C LEU A 224 -24.19 4.42 -40.01
N GLY A 225 -24.87 5.53 -40.32
CA GLY A 225 -26.06 5.55 -41.18
C GLY A 225 -27.31 6.10 -40.50
N ARG A 226 -28.44 5.90 -41.16
CA ARG A 226 -29.77 6.27 -40.69
C ARG A 226 -30.48 5.07 -40.08
N TYR A 227 -31.06 5.26 -38.90
CA TYR A 227 -31.68 4.20 -38.11
C TYR A 227 -33.05 4.61 -37.59
N THR A 228 -33.88 3.60 -37.36
CA THR A 228 -34.97 3.65 -36.39
C THR A 228 -34.61 2.76 -35.20
N SER A 229 -35.15 3.06 -34.02
CA SER A 229 -34.90 2.28 -32.82
C SER A 229 -36.19 1.86 -32.12
N THR A 230 -36.21 0.62 -31.65
CA THR A 230 -37.33 0.01 -30.93
C THR A 230 -36.77 -0.84 -29.80
N MET A 231 -37.57 -1.08 -28.75
CA MET A 231 -37.16 -1.96 -27.66
C MET A 231 -36.91 -3.37 -28.19
N PHE A 232 -35.80 -4.00 -27.77
CA PHE A 232 -35.42 -5.34 -28.19
C PHE A 232 -35.71 -6.32 -27.05
N GLU A 233 -36.94 -6.83 -27.03
CA GLU A 233 -37.43 -7.77 -26.02
C GLU A 233 -36.55 -9.04 -25.97
N GLY A 234 -36.12 -9.42 -24.77
CA GLY A 234 -35.21 -10.56 -24.57
C GLY A 234 -33.73 -10.27 -24.90
N GLY A 235 -33.47 -9.11 -25.52
CA GLY A 235 -32.14 -8.61 -25.85
C GLY A 235 -31.45 -7.84 -24.72
N GLU A 236 -32.03 -7.78 -23.53
CA GLU A 236 -31.46 -7.05 -22.39
C GLU A 236 -30.03 -7.51 -22.10
N MET A 237 -29.20 -6.59 -21.61
CA MET A 237 -27.82 -6.90 -21.23
C MET A 237 -27.82 -8.00 -20.16
N LYS A 238 -27.09 -9.08 -20.42
CA LYS A 238 -26.98 -10.17 -19.45
C LYS A 238 -26.03 -9.78 -18.32
N LEU A 239 -26.18 -10.41 -17.16
CA LEU A 239 -25.34 -10.13 -15.99
C LEU A 239 -23.84 -10.35 -16.29
N SER A 240 -23.50 -11.38 -17.06
CA SER A 240 -22.14 -11.64 -17.51
C SER A 240 -21.53 -10.45 -18.28
N GLU A 241 -22.31 -9.81 -19.16
CA GLU A 241 -21.87 -8.62 -19.89
C GLU A 241 -21.70 -7.42 -18.97
N TRP A 242 -22.66 -7.21 -18.06
CA TRP A 242 -22.60 -6.14 -17.08
C TRP A 242 -21.33 -6.25 -16.22
N LEU A 243 -21.04 -7.45 -15.70
CA LEU A 243 -19.87 -7.69 -14.86
C LEU A 243 -18.56 -7.42 -15.60
N ASN A 244 -18.52 -7.65 -16.91
CA ASN A 244 -17.36 -7.38 -17.77
C ASN A 244 -17.17 -5.90 -18.16
N LEU A 245 -18.13 -5.01 -17.87
CA LEU A 245 -17.93 -3.58 -18.05
C LEU A 245 -16.89 -3.03 -17.06
N ASP A 246 -16.13 -2.04 -17.50
CA ASP A 246 -15.24 -1.31 -16.61
C ASP A 246 -16.02 -0.51 -15.57
N GLU A 247 -15.37 -0.29 -14.43
CA GLU A 247 -16.00 0.34 -13.27
C GLU A 247 -16.44 1.78 -13.53
N GLN A 248 -15.74 2.50 -14.41
CA GLN A 248 -16.07 3.88 -14.77
C GLN A 248 -17.35 3.95 -15.61
N THR A 249 -17.54 3.01 -16.55
CA THR A 249 -18.77 2.84 -17.31
C THR A 249 -19.96 2.53 -16.40
N LYS A 250 -19.80 1.56 -15.48
CA LYS A 250 -20.84 1.19 -14.50
C LYS A 250 -21.23 2.38 -13.64
N SER A 251 -20.24 3.08 -13.07
CA SER A 251 -20.44 4.24 -12.20
C SER A 251 -21.21 5.35 -12.91
N LYS A 252 -20.81 5.73 -14.13
CA LYS A 252 -21.51 6.76 -14.93
C LYS A 252 -22.93 6.36 -15.28
N HIS A 253 -23.16 5.09 -15.63
CA HIS A 253 -24.52 4.59 -15.88
C HIS A 253 -25.38 4.64 -14.62
N CYS A 254 -24.89 4.11 -13.50
CA CYS A 254 -25.64 4.08 -12.24
C CYS A 254 -25.95 5.48 -11.72
N MET A 255 -25.01 6.43 -11.86
CA MET A 255 -25.24 7.84 -11.54
C MET A 255 -26.37 8.43 -12.40
N ARG A 256 -26.37 8.17 -13.70
CA ARG A 256 -27.44 8.62 -14.61
C ARG A 256 -28.79 8.01 -14.24
N VAL A 257 -28.87 6.71 -13.96
CA VAL A 257 -30.12 6.06 -13.55
C VAL A 257 -30.61 6.61 -12.21
N ALA A 258 -29.74 6.73 -11.20
CA ALA A 258 -30.09 7.29 -9.90
C ALA A 258 -30.61 8.74 -10.02
N SER A 259 -30.04 9.54 -10.94
CA SER A 259 -30.49 10.91 -11.19
C SER A 259 -31.93 11.02 -11.69
N GLN A 260 -32.48 9.97 -12.32
CA GLN A 260 -33.86 9.97 -12.81
C GLN A 260 -34.89 9.86 -11.66
N THR A 261 -34.48 9.27 -10.53
CA THR A 261 -35.29 9.20 -9.31
C THR A 261 -35.09 10.39 -8.37
N ALA A 262 -34.07 11.22 -8.65
CA ALA A 262 -33.75 12.38 -7.82
C ALA A 262 -34.56 13.62 -8.25
N PRO A 263 -34.79 14.58 -7.34
CA PRO A 263 -35.40 15.86 -7.71
C PRO A 263 -34.62 16.56 -8.84
N PRO A 264 -35.31 17.24 -9.78
CA PRO A 264 -34.66 17.95 -10.87
C PRO A 264 -33.60 18.95 -10.36
N GLY A 265 -32.39 18.90 -10.94
CA GLY A 265 -31.27 19.77 -10.56
C GLY A 265 -30.47 19.29 -9.34
N SER A 266 -30.83 18.18 -8.70
CA SER A 266 -30.06 17.58 -7.63
C SER A 266 -29.13 16.47 -8.13
N VAL A 267 -27.97 16.33 -7.48
CA VAL A 267 -27.04 15.21 -7.72
C VAL A 267 -27.49 14.02 -6.85
N PRO A 268 -27.62 12.80 -7.41
CA PRO A 268 -28.02 11.64 -6.63
C PRO A 268 -26.99 11.32 -5.55
N SER A 269 -27.46 10.96 -4.35
CA SER A 269 -26.59 10.58 -3.23
C SER A 269 -25.75 9.34 -3.55
N LEU A 270 -24.59 9.21 -2.91
CA LEU A 270 -23.72 8.03 -3.08
C LEU A 270 -24.42 6.72 -2.71
N ALA A 271 -25.28 6.75 -1.68
CA ALA A 271 -26.08 5.60 -1.28
C ALA A 271 -27.07 5.18 -2.38
N ALA A 272 -27.73 6.14 -3.04
CA ALA A 272 -28.63 5.84 -4.16
C ALA A 272 -27.88 5.25 -5.36
N GLN A 273 -26.69 5.79 -5.67
CA GLN A 273 -25.84 5.25 -6.74
C GLN A 273 -25.36 3.83 -6.42
N ALA A 274 -24.95 3.57 -5.18
CA ALA A 274 -24.53 2.26 -4.71
C ALA A 274 -25.67 1.24 -4.76
N GLU A 275 -26.89 1.64 -4.39
CA GLU A 275 -28.06 0.77 -4.47
C GLU A 275 -28.43 0.41 -5.91
N VAL A 276 -28.42 1.38 -6.83
CA VAL A 276 -28.63 1.10 -8.27
C VAL A 276 -27.56 0.13 -8.79
N LYS A 277 -26.30 0.36 -8.44
CA LYS A 277 -25.20 -0.52 -8.82
C LYS A 277 -25.40 -1.94 -8.29
N ARG A 278 -25.73 -2.09 -7.00
CA ARG A 278 -26.03 -3.38 -6.35
C ARG A 278 -27.10 -4.14 -7.13
N LYS A 279 -28.21 -3.49 -7.48
CA LYS A 279 -29.33 -4.13 -8.22
C LYS A 279 -28.90 -4.72 -9.55
N TYR A 280 -28.05 -4.03 -10.30
CA TYR A 280 -27.49 -4.58 -11.54
C TYR A 280 -26.47 -5.69 -11.27
N GLU A 281 -25.63 -5.57 -10.24
CA GLU A 281 -24.61 -6.57 -9.91
C GLU A 281 -25.17 -7.89 -9.39
N VAL A 282 -26.32 -7.86 -8.72
CA VAL A 282 -27.01 -9.07 -8.27
C VAL A 282 -28.02 -9.60 -9.29
N GLY A 283 -28.21 -8.90 -10.41
CA GLY A 283 -29.16 -9.28 -11.46
C GLY A 283 -30.63 -9.05 -11.12
N GLU A 284 -30.94 -8.25 -10.09
CA GLU A 284 -32.31 -7.78 -9.80
C GLU A 284 -32.82 -6.89 -10.95
N TRP A 285 -31.94 -6.06 -11.51
CA TRP A 285 -32.22 -5.22 -12.67
C TRP A 285 -31.39 -5.64 -13.88
N SER A 286 -31.99 -5.53 -15.06
CA SER A 286 -31.33 -5.71 -16.35
C SER A 286 -31.28 -4.39 -17.11
N VAL A 287 -30.21 -4.17 -17.86
CA VAL A 287 -30.12 -2.97 -18.71
C VAL A 287 -30.94 -3.21 -19.99
N PRO A 288 -31.96 -2.39 -20.27
CA PRO A 288 -32.74 -2.52 -21.49
C PRO A 288 -31.89 -2.34 -22.74
N CYS A 289 -32.21 -3.14 -23.75
CA CYS A 289 -31.61 -3.11 -25.06
C CYS A 289 -32.62 -2.63 -26.08
N TYR A 290 -32.13 -1.90 -27.08
CA TYR A 290 -32.95 -1.43 -28.18
C TYR A 290 -32.28 -1.85 -29.49
N SER A 291 -33.07 -2.39 -30.40
CA SER A 291 -32.63 -2.73 -31.74
C SER A 291 -32.45 -1.46 -32.55
N LEU A 292 -31.45 -1.47 -33.43
CA LEU A 292 -31.15 -0.42 -34.39
C LEU A 292 -31.39 -0.99 -35.77
N ARG A 293 -32.51 -0.61 -36.40
CA ARG A 293 -32.80 -1.00 -37.78
C ARG A 293 -32.22 0.06 -38.72
N CYS A 294 -31.20 -0.30 -39.49
CA CYS A 294 -30.72 0.59 -40.55
C CYS A 294 -31.80 0.74 -41.63
N VAL A 295 -32.15 1.98 -41.95
CA VAL A 295 -33.10 2.34 -43.00
C VAL A 295 -32.43 3.01 -44.21
N GLY A 296 -31.15 3.40 -44.07
CA GLY A 296 -30.37 3.93 -45.18
C GLY A 296 -29.02 4.49 -44.74
N TYR A 297 -28.28 5.05 -45.70
CA TYR A 297 -27.01 5.71 -45.46
C TYR A 297 -26.92 6.99 -46.30
N ASN A 298 -26.79 8.14 -45.64
CA ASN A 298 -26.76 9.44 -46.30
C ASN A 298 -25.32 9.81 -46.70
N VAL A 299 -24.97 9.52 -47.95
CA VAL A 299 -23.63 9.80 -48.51
C VAL A 299 -23.32 11.30 -48.51
N THR A 300 -24.31 12.16 -48.78
CA THR A 300 -24.12 13.62 -48.76
C THR A 300 -23.79 14.11 -47.35
N LEU A 301 -24.49 13.60 -46.33
CA LEU A 301 -24.17 13.89 -44.93
C LEU A 301 -22.77 13.38 -44.58
N PHE A 302 -22.41 12.16 -44.99
CA PHE A 302 -21.06 11.63 -44.77
C PHE A 302 -19.97 12.59 -45.29
N HIS A 303 -20.09 13.07 -46.53
CA HIS A 303 -19.15 14.04 -47.08
C HIS A 303 -19.19 15.39 -46.34
N ALA A 304 -20.37 15.85 -45.96
CA ALA A 304 -20.52 17.07 -45.17
C ALA A 304 -19.85 16.98 -43.79
N LEU A 305 -19.94 15.82 -43.12
CA LEU A 305 -19.25 15.56 -41.85
C LEU A 305 -17.72 15.63 -42.02
N HIS A 306 -17.19 15.06 -43.10
CA HIS A 306 -15.76 15.16 -43.45
C HIS A 306 -15.36 16.61 -43.72
N ALA A 307 -16.13 17.35 -44.51
CA ALA A 307 -15.85 18.77 -44.77
C ALA A 307 -15.91 19.61 -43.48
N ALA A 308 -16.91 19.40 -42.63
CA ALA A 308 -17.05 20.05 -41.33
C ALA A 308 -15.85 19.76 -40.40
N SER A 309 -15.33 18.53 -40.43
CA SER A 309 -14.14 18.14 -39.65
C SER A 309 -12.91 18.97 -40.02
N VAL A 310 -12.71 19.23 -41.32
CA VAL A 310 -11.62 20.07 -41.82
C VAL A 310 -11.79 21.51 -41.33
N ILE A 311 -13.01 22.05 -41.40
CA ILE A 311 -13.34 23.40 -40.92
C ILE A 311 -13.02 23.53 -39.42
N GLN A 312 -13.50 22.60 -38.59
CA GLN A 312 -13.25 22.62 -37.15
C GLN A 312 -11.75 22.51 -36.84
N SER A 313 -11.00 21.70 -37.58
CA SER A 313 -9.56 21.58 -37.38
C SER A 313 -8.81 22.88 -37.68
N ASN A 314 -9.27 23.65 -38.67
CA ASN A 314 -8.69 24.95 -39.03
C ASN A 314 -9.04 26.02 -37.99
N VAL A 315 -10.29 26.03 -37.51
CA VAL A 315 -10.72 26.94 -36.43
C VAL A 315 -9.91 26.69 -35.17
N LYS A 316 -9.75 25.42 -34.77
CA LYS A 316 -8.93 25.04 -33.62
C LYS A 316 -7.49 25.52 -33.78
N ARG A 317 -6.84 25.26 -34.91
CA ARG A 317 -5.48 25.76 -35.17
C ARG A 317 -5.37 27.28 -35.07
N ARG A 318 -6.34 28.02 -35.59
CA ARG A 318 -6.35 29.50 -35.49
C ARG A 318 -6.50 29.97 -34.05
N LEU A 319 -7.35 29.32 -33.26
CA LEU A 319 -7.52 29.62 -31.85
C LEU A 319 -6.25 29.30 -31.05
N ASP A 320 -5.60 28.16 -31.34
CA ASP A 320 -4.35 27.77 -30.67
C ASP A 320 -3.22 28.78 -30.98
N VAL A 321 -3.10 29.25 -32.23
CA VAL A 321 -2.13 30.28 -32.61
C VAL A 321 -2.40 31.62 -31.91
N LEU A 322 -3.67 32.03 -31.82
CA LEU A 322 -4.04 33.25 -31.09
C LEU A 322 -3.76 33.13 -29.58
N ALA A 323 -4.06 31.97 -28.99
CA ALA A 323 -3.77 31.71 -27.59
C ALA A 323 -2.26 31.71 -27.29
N GLU A 324 -1.45 31.16 -28.19
CA GLU A 324 0.01 31.18 -28.08
C GLU A 324 0.57 32.59 -28.24
N SER A 325 0.03 33.40 -29.17
CA SER A 325 0.38 34.82 -29.31
C SER A 325 0.07 35.60 -28.04
N CYS A 326 -1.12 35.43 -27.46
CA CYS A 326 -1.49 36.11 -26.21
C CYS A 326 -0.62 35.68 -25.02
N ARG A 327 -0.17 34.42 -24.96
CA ARG A 327 0.79 33.97 -23.92
C ARG A 327 2.16 34.60 -24.11
N ASN A 328 2.63 34.73 -25.35
CA ASN A 328 3.90 35.38 -25.66
C ASN A 328 3.84 36.88 -25.37
N ASP A 329 2.72 37.54 -25.65
CA ASP A 329 2.50 38.95 -25.32
C ASP A 329 2.40 39.17 -23.80
N ALA A 330 1.70 38.28 -23.08
CA ALA A 330 1.65 38.32 -21.62
C ALA A 330 3.01 38.06 -20.97
N ALA A 331 3.79 37.10 -21.49
CA ALA A 331 5.15 36.83 -21.03
C ALA A 331 6.09 38.02 -21.31
N ALA A 332 5.97 38.64 -22.48
CA ALA A 332 6.72 39.85 -22.82
C ALA A 332 6.34 41.05 -21.94
N GLN A 333 5.08 41.16 -21.52
CA GLN A 333 4.60 42.18 -20.61
C GLN A 333 5.11 41.96 -19.17
N VAL A 334 5.15 40.71 -18.68
CA VAL A 334 5.74 40.36 -17.38
C VAL A 334 7.25 40.63 -17.37
N VAL A 335 7.97 40.34 -18.46
CA VAL A 335 9.41 40.67 -18.57
C VAL A 335 9.63 42.18 -18.57
N ARG A 336 8.79 42.98 -19.25
CA ARG A 336 8.87 44.45 -19.24
C ARG A 336 8.52 45.06 -17.89
N GLU A 337 7.52 44.54 -17.18
CA GLU A 337 7.20 45.00 -15.82
C GLU A 337 8.29 44.62 -14.81
N SER A 338 8.98 43.49 -15.03
CA SER A 338 10.13 43.08 -14.22
C SER A 338 11.34 43.99 -14.45
N THR A 339 11.61 44.39 -15.70
CA THR A 339 12.68 45.35 -16.02
C THR A 339 12.37 46.76 -15.53
N CYS A 340 11.10 47.21 -15.56
CA CYS A 340 10.72 48.50 -14.97
C CYS A 340 10.82 48.52 -13.43
N LYS A 341 10.57 47.41 -12.73
CA LYS A 341 10.76 47.32 -11.28
C LYS A 341 12.24 47.29 -10.86
N GLU A 342 13.12 46.81 -11.72
CA GLU A 342 14.57 46.82 -11.48
C GLU A 342 15.17 48.24 -11.70
N VAL A 343 14.69 48.98 -12.69
CA VAL A 343 15.09 50.38 -12.94
C VAL A 343 14.60 51.34 -11.83
N ILE A 344 13.44 51.06 -11.20
CA ILE A 344 12.95 51.87 -10.06
C ILE A 344 13.71 51.53 -8.75
N ARG A 345 14.33 50.34 -8.65
CA ARG A 345 15.14 49.96 -7.48
C ARG A 345 16.57 50.52 -7.52
N GLU A 346 17.10 50.89 -8.67
CA GLU A 346 18.43 51.51 -8.80
C GLU A 346 18.46 53.02 -8.47
N SER A 347 17.31 53.66 -8.19
CA SER A 347 17.23 55.10 -7.89
C SER A 347 16.99 55.44 -6.41
N GLY A 348 17.03 54.46 -5.50
CA GLY A 348 16.69 54.70 -4.10
C GLY A 348 17.54 53.93 -3.10
N SER A 349 18.29 54.68 -2.30
CA SER A 349 18.76 54.33 -0.95
C SER A 349 20.09 53.60 -0.84
N ASN A 350 21.14 54.42 -0.82
CA ASN A 350 22.33 54.18 -0.01
C ASN A 350 21.97 54.32 1.48
N LYS A 351 22.57 53.45 2.31
CA LYS A 351 22.73 53.48 3.79
C LYS A 351 21.78 52.66 4.69
N GLU A 352 22.48 51.80 5.44
CA GLU A 352 22.35 51.45 6.86
C GLU A 352 21.73 50.10 7.30
N ASN A 353 22.68 49.26 7.75
CA ASN A 353 22.73 48.56 9.04
C ASN A 353 21.93 47.27 9.30
N VAL A 354 22.73 46.20 9.40
CA VAL A 354 22.87 45.28 10.56
C VAL A 354 21.58 44.73 11.20
N ALA A 355 21.32 43.42 10.99
CA ALA A 355 21.16 42.42 12.07
C ALA A 355 20.79 41.01 11.55
N SER A 356 21.71 40.06 11.77
CA SER A 356 21.52 38.79 12.50
C SER A 356 20.35 37.82 12.19
N ARG A 357 20.76 36.61 11.71
CA ARG A 357 20.25 35.23 12.01
C ARG A 357 18.90 34.75 11.41
N PRO A 358 18.62 33.42 11.37
CA PRO A 358 19.49 32.28 11.06
C PRO A 358 18.90 31.35 9.96
N LYS A 359 19.77 30.56 9.33
CA LYS A 359 19.41 29.58 8.27
C LYS A 359 18.66 28.36 8.86
N LYS A 360 17.40 28.16 8.47
CA LYS A 360 16.69 26.88 8.61
C LYS A 360 17.24 25.89 7.57
N LYS A 361 17.99 24.88 8.03
CA LYS A 361 18.31 23.68 7.25
C LYS A 361 17.02 22.87 7.08
N VAL A 362 16.52 22.78 5.84
CA VAL A 362 15.51 21.79 5.47
C VAL A 362 16.24 20.46 5.29
N LYS A 363 15.90 19.50 6.16
CA LYS A 363 16.44 18.14 6.18
C LYS A 363 15.57 17.30 5.24
N THR A 364 16.11 16.91 4.11
CA THR A 364 15.47 15.97 3.18
C THR A 364 15.63 14.55 3.75
N GLU A 365 14.54 13.98 4.25
CA GLU A 365 14.52 12.60 4.74
C GLU A 365 14.54 11.62 3.55
N ARG A 366 15.48 10.69 3.61
CA ARG A 366 15.55 9.51 2.75
C ARG A 366 14.55 8.47 3.26
N TYR A 367 13.69 8.00 2.36
CA TYR A 367 12.89 6.80 2.58
C TYR A 367 13.81 5.58 2.82
N THR A 368 13.69 5.00 4.01
CA THR A 368 14.20 3.66 4.33
C THR A 368 13.20 2.61 3.86
N LYS A 369 13.73 1.59 3.18
CA LYS A 369 13.05 0.31 2.91
C LYS A 369 12.75 -0.42 4.22
N SER A 370 11.68 -1.22 4.23
CA SER A 370 11.42 -2.33 5.16
C SER A 370 10.36 -3.24 4.54
N PRO A 371 10.18 -4.46 5.05
CA PRO A 371 11.16 -5.49 5.37
C PRO A 371 11.32 -6.51 4.23
#